data_AF-A0A2L2YYB9-F1
#
_entry.id   AF-A0A2L2YYB9-F1
#
_cell.length_a   1.000
_cell.length_b   1.000
_cell.length_c   1.000
_cell.angle_alpha   90.00
_cell.angle_beta   90.00
_cell.angle_gamma   90.00
#
_symmetry.space_group_name_H-M   'P 1'
#
loop_
_entity.id
_entity.type
_entity.pdbx_description
1 polymer ?
#
loop_
_entity_poly.entity_id
_entity_poly.type
_entity_poly.pdbx_seq_one_letter_code
_entity_poly.pdbx_strand_id
1 'polypeptide(L)' 'TVSFKRHACIYCGRKFRMKSRLTDHIRTHTGEKPFVCQHCNKSFKRKASIKYHVQNSHSDTFKLLFG' A
#
# COMPACT_ATOMS: atom_id res chain seq x y z
N THR A 1 -26.07 -18.31 14.97
CA THR A 1 -25.49 -17.71 13.76
C THR A 1 -24.17 -17.05 14.13
N VAL A 2 -23.04 -17.54 13.65
CA VAL A 2 -21.75 -16.84 13.89
C VAL A 2 -21.82 -15.53 13.12
N SER A 3 -22.00 -14.42 13.83
CA SER A 3 -22.02 -13.08 13.26
C SER A 3 -20.61 -12.75 12.78
N PHE A 4 -20.33 -13.01 11.51
CA PHE A 4 -19.12 -12.51 10.87
C PHE A 4 -19.20 -10.98 10.89
N LYS A 5 -18.51 -10.34 11.82
CA LYS A 5 -18.33 -8.89 11.85
C LYS A 5 -17.63 -8.48 10.56
N ARG A 6 -18.40 -8.16 9.51
CA ARG A 6 -17.87 -7.82 8.19
C ARG A 6 -17.18 -6.46 8.30
N HIS A 7 -15.93 -6.38 7.85
CA HIS A 7 -15.19 -5.12 7.78
C HIS A 7 -15.68 -4.34 6.55
N ALA A 8 -16.69 -3.49 6.75
CA ALA A 8 -17.29 -2.68 5.69
C ALA A 8 -16.60 -1.31 5.59
N CYS A 9 -16.45 -0.81 4.36
CA CYS A 9 -15.99 0.54 4.10
C CYS A 9 -17.07 1.56 4.42
N ILE A 10 -16.71 2.59 5.19
CA ILE A 10 -17.62 3.67 5.55
C ILE A 10 -17.97 4.58 4.36
N TYR A 11 -17.11 4.64 3.34
CA TYR A 11 -17.30 5.53 2.19
C TYR A 11 -18.14 4.90 1.06
N CYS A 12 -18.08 3.58 0.90
CA CYS A 12 -18.73 2.90 -0.23
C CYS A 12 -19.42 1.57 0.13
N GLY A 13 -19.48 1.20 1.41
CA GLY A 13 -20.16 -0.02 1.88
C GLY A 13 -19.48 -1.34 1.50
N ARG A 14 -18.38 -1.32 0.72
CA ARG A 14 -17.68 -2.52 0.28
C ARG A 14 -17.17 -3.34 1.47
N LYS A 15 -17.41 -4.64 1.43
CA LYS A 15 -17.07 -5.58 2.52
C LYS A 15 -15.74 -6.28 2.25
N PHE A 16 -14.92 -6.40 3.28
CA PHE A 16 -13.61 -7.06 3.24
C PHE A 16 -13.56 -8.22 4.24
N ARG A 17 -12.83 -9.27 3.86
CA ARG A 17 -12.59 -10.45 4.71
C ARG A 17 -11.69 -10.15 5.91
N MET A 18 -10.80 -9.16 5.79
CA MET A 18 -9.80 -8.80 6.81
C MET A 18 -9.79 -7.29 7.04
N LYS A 19 -9.59 -6.87 8.30
CA LYS A 19 -9.46 -5.46 8.68
C LYS A 19 -8.31 -4.77 7.94
N SER A 20 -7.17 -5.44 7.76
CA SER A 20 -6.02 -4.89 7.01
C SER A 20 -6.38 -4.51 5.57
N ARG A 21 -7.17 -5.34 4.88
CA ARG A 21 -7.64 -5.04 3.53
C ARG A 21 -8.64 -3.89 3.51
N LEU A 22 -9.49 -3.76 4.54
CA LEU A 22 -10.35 -2.59 4.71
C LEU A 22 -9.50 -1.33 4.92
N THR A 23 -8.52 -1.35 5.81
CA THR A 23 -7.62 -0.21 6.06
C THR A 23 -6.89 0.22 4.79
N ASP A 24 -6.30 -0.72 4.06
CA ASP A 24 -5.63 -0.44 2.78
C ASP A 24 -6.59 0.15 1.74
N HIS A 25 -7.84 -0.31 1.74
CA HIS A 25 -8.88 0.25 0.88
C HIS A 25 -9.30 1.66 1.31
N ILE A 26 -9.42 1.94 2.60
CA ILE A 26 -9.76 3.30 3.09
C ILE A 26 -8.76 4.34 2.58
N ARG A 27 -7.48 3.99 2.46
CA ARG A 27 -6.45 4.86 1.85
C ARG A 27 -6.72 5.23 0.38
N THR A 28 -7.62 4.52 -0.32
CA THR A 28 -8.06 4.93 -1.66
C THR A 28 -9.04 6.09 -1.64
N HIS A 29 -9.79 6.26 -0.54
CA HIS A 29 -10.69 7.39 -0.35
C HIS A 29 -9.96 8.59 0.24
N THR A 30 -9.14 8.39 1.28
CA THR A 30 -8.44 9.48 1.98
C THR A 30 -7.22 10.00 1.22
N GLY A 31 -6.69 9.21 0.28
CA GLY A 31 -5.44 9.55 -0.42
C GLY A 31 -4.18 9.38 0.43
N GLU A 32 -4.30 8.86 1.67
CA GLU A 32 -3.18 8.66 2.58
C GLU A 32 -2.10 7.75 1.98
N LYS A 33 -0.85 8.20 2.05
CA LYS A 33 0.33 7.48 1.54
C LYS A 33 1.42 7.43 2.61
N PRO A 34 1.29 6.56 3.61
CA PRO A 34 2.16 6.56 4.79
C PRO A 34 3.59 6.09 4.50
N PHE A 35 3.82 5.48 3.33
CA PHE A 35 5.14 4.93 2.99
C PHE A 35 5.90 5.87 2.07
N VAL A 36 6.92 6.54 2.60
CA VAL A 36 7.72 7.53 1.86
C VAL A 36 9.09 6.96 1.50
N CYS A 37 9.46 7.04 0.22
CA CYS A 37 10.80 6.69 -0.24
C CYS A 37 11.81 7.71 0.27
N GLN A 38 12.85 7.24 0.97
CA GLN A 38 13.89 8.12 1.53
C GLN A 38 14.86 8.65 0.47
N HIS A 39 14.90 8.06 -0.73
CA HIS A 39 15.80 8.50 -1.80
C HIS A 39 15.20 9.61 -2.66
N CYS A 40 13.88 9.61 -2.89
CA CYS A 40 13.22 10.55 -3.81
C CYS A 40 11.94 11.19 -3.25
N ASN A 41 11.62 10.97 -1.97
CA ASN A 41 10.43 11.49 -1.28
C ASN A 41 9.07 11.09 -1.90
N LYS A 42 9.05 10.17 -2.86
CA LYS A 42 7.81 9.65 -3.44
C LYS A 42 7.05 8.81 -2.41
N SER A 43 5.75 9.06 -2.30
CA SER A 43 4.87 8.41 -1.31
C SER A 43 3.96 7.33 -1.92
N PHE A 44 3.70 6.28 -1.15
CA PHE A 44 2.98 5.07 -1.56
C PHE A 44 1.91 4.67 -0.54
N LYS A 45 0.84 4.03 -1.04
CA LYS A 45 -0.30 3.54 -0.22
C LYS A 45 0.00 2.23 0.52
N ARG A 46 0.97 1.43 0.03
CA ARG A 46 1.27 0.07 0.51
C ARG A 46 2.78 -0.19 0.61
N LYS A 47 3.18 -0.99 1.61
CA LYS A 47 4.58 -1.40 1.84
C LYS A 47 5.19 -2.15 0.66
N ALA A 48 4.44 -3.04 0.01
CA ALA A 48 4.92 -3.78 -1.16
C ALA A 48 5.26 -2.84 -2.33
N SER A 49 4.47 -1.78 -2.53
CA SER A 49 4.67 -0.82 -3.62
C SER A 49 5.96 -0.01 -3.45
N ILE A 50 6.25 0.48 -2.23
CA ILE A 50 7.52 1.17 -1.97
C ILE A 50 8.72 0.22 -2.07
N LYS A 51 8.60 -1.04 -1.61
CA LYS A 51 9.68 -2.03 -1.72
C LYS A 51 10.05 -2.27 -3.18
N TYR A 52 9.06 -2.50 -4.03
CA TYR A 52 9.26 -2.66 -5.46
C TYR A 52 9.90 -1.42 -6.08
N HIS A 53 9.41 -0.23 -5.73
CA HIS A 53 9.97 1.03 -6.22
C HIS A 53 11.44 1.21 -5.83
N VAL A 54 11.81 1.01 -4.56
CA VAL A 54 13.20 1.15 -4.12
C VAL A 54 14.10 0.15 -4.85
N GLN A 55 13.65 -1.09 -5.02
CA GLN A 55 14.42 -2.13 -5.70
C GLN A 55 14.61 -1.87 -7.21
N ASN A 56 13.69 -1.18 -7.89
CA ASN A 56 13.79 -0.96 -9.34
C ASN A 56 14.21 0.47 -9.71
N SER A 57 14.10 1.44 -8.80
CA SER A 57 14.41 2.85 -9.05
C SER A 57 15.66 3.33 -8.29
N HIS A 58 16.05 2.63 -7.21
CA HIS A 58 17.13 3.03 -6.32
C HIS A 58 18.04 1.86 -5.93
N SER A 59 18.03 0.75 -6.68
CA SER A 59 18.94 -0.36 -6.43
C SER A 59 20.27 -0.14 -7.13
N ASP A 60 21.35 -0.15 -6.35
CA ASP A 60 22.72 -0.16 -6.88
C ASP A 60 23.02 -1.42 -7.70
N THR A 61 22.39 -2.54 -7.35
CA THR A 61 22.47 -3.81 -8.10
C THR A 61 21.93 -3.67 -9.52
N PHE A 62 20.86 -2.88 -9.73
CA PHE A 62 20.33 -2.62 -11.07
C PHE A 62 21.28 -1.75 -11.90
N LYS A 63 22.00 -0.82 -11.25
CA LYS A 63 22.99 0.04 -11.88
C LYS A 63 24.27 -0.71 -12.29
N LEU A 64 24.63 -1.77 -11.56
CA LEU A 64 25.80 -2.62 -11.84
C LEU A 64 25.54 -3.72 -12.88
N LEU A 65 24.28 -4.13 -13.10
CA LEU A 65 23.94 -5.19 -14.06
C LEU A 65 23.63 -4.67 -15.47
N PHE A 66 23.31 -3.37 -15.60
CA PHE A 66 22.88 -2.76 -16.87
C PHE A 66 23.59 -1.44 -17.18
N GLY A 67 24.64 -1.10 -16.42
CA GLY A 67 25.48 0.08 -16.61
C GLY A 67 26.86 -0.27 -17.16
#